data_AF-A0A4D4L247-F1
#
_entry.id   AF-A0A4D4L247-F1
#
_cell.length_a   1.000
_cell.length_b   1.000
_cell.length_c   1.000
_cell.angle_alpha   90.00
_cell.angle_beta   90.00
_cell.angle_gamma   90.00
#
_symmetry.space_group_name_H-M   'P 1'
#
loop_
_entity.id
_entity.type
_entity.pdbx_description
1 polymer ?
#
loop_
_entity_poly.entity_id
_entity_poly.type
_entity_poly.pdbx_seq_one_letter_code
_entity_poly.pdbx_strand_id
1 'polypeptide(L)'
;MPAGWADRLTERTVVCRCEEVTYGELCRARTELGAEDPRTLKLLARPGMGWCQGRICGFAVAAVTASLTGRPATAEELRPLSARPFAAPVTLGELAELDEPADDADEEP
;
A
#
# COMPACT_ATOMS: atom_id res chain seq x y z
N MET A 1 -4.37 13.19 11.47
CA MET A 1 -3.99 12.46 12.69
C MET A 1 -3.82 13.45 13.81
N PRO A 2 -4.26 13.15 15.05
CA PRO A 2 -3.98 14.01 16.19
C PRO A 2 -2.46 14.14 16.40
N ALA A 3 -2.04 15.28 16.96
CA ALA A 3 -0.64 15.50 17.30
C ALA A 3 -0.15 14.46 18.32
N GLY A 4 1.12 14.07 18.22
CA GLY A 4 1.77 13.14 19.16
C GLY A 4 1.31 11.68 19.10
N TRP A 5 0.48 11.29 18.11
CA TRP A 5 0.03 9.89 18.00
C TRP A 5 1.20 8.92 17.74
N ALA A 6 2.19 9.36 16.94
CA ALA A 6 3.34 8.56 16.55
C ALA A 6 4.26 8.24 17.74
N ASP A 7 4.27 9.10 18.76
CA ASP A 7 5.08 8.95 19.98
C ASP A 7 4.65 7.75 20.83
N ARG A 8 3.46 7.19 20.56
CA ARG A 8 2.93 5.99 21.25
C ARG A 8 3.23 4.69 20.50
N LEU A 9 3.86 4.76 19.32
CA LEU A 9 4.25 3.58 18.56
C LEU A 9 5.50 2.96 19.20
N THR A 10 5.50 1.64 19.31
CA THR A 10 6.66 0.86 19.74
C THR A 10 7.23 0.12 18.55
N GLU A 11 8.47 -0.36 18.65
CA GLU A 11 9.09 -1.16 17.57
C GLU A 11 8.22 -2.37 17.15
N ARG A 12 7.47 -2.95 18.09
CA ARG A 12 6.61 -4.13 17.85
C ARG A 12 5.22 -3.78 17.33
N THR A 13 4.86 -2.50 17.23
CA THR A 13 3.53 -2.10 16.79
C THR A 13 3.34 -2.48 15.34
N VAL A 14 2.39 -3.38 15.05
CA VAL A 14 2.07 -3.80 13.67
C VAL A 14 1.39 -2.65 12.94
N VAL A 15 1.99 -2.20 11.84
CA VAL A 15 1.45 -1.17 10.94
C VAL A 15 0.74 -1.80 9.74
N CYS A 16 1.29 -2.87 9.17
CA CYS A 16 0.66 -3.63 8.10
C CYS A 16 0.35 -5.05 8.55
N ARG A 17 -0.92 -5.37 8.76
CA ARG A 17 -1.29 -6.73 9.19
C ARG A 17 -1.15 -7.79 8.10
N CYS A 18 -1.34 -7.45 6.82
CA CYS A 18 -1.27 -8.45 5.75
C CYS A 18 0.15 -8.96 5.49
N GLU A 19 1.15 -8.10 5.66
CA GLU A 19 2.57 -8.45 5.46
C GLU A 19 3.32 -8.48 6.80
N GLU A 20 2.59 -8.40 7.91
CA GLU A 20 3.11 -8.41 9.29
C GLU A 20 4.18 -7.35 9.61
N VAL A 21 4.21 -6.25 8.84
CA VAL A 21 5.19 -5.18 8.98
C VAL A 21 4.92 -4.34 10.22
N THR A 22 5.94 -4.24 11.07
CA THR A 22 5.99 -3.47 12.30
C THR A 22 6.55 -2.06 12.09
N TYR A 23 6.29 -1.16 13.04
CA TYR A 23 6.87 0.19 13.04
C TYR A 23 8.41 0.15 13.06
N GLY A 24 8.99 -0.78 13.82
CA GLY A 24 10.45 -0.97 13.88
C GLY A 24 11.04 -1.32 12.51
N GLU A 25 10.35 -2.11 11.69
CA GLU A 25 10.81 -2.42 10.33
C GLU A 25 10.74 -1.20 9.39
N LEU A 26 9.74 -0.33 9.55
CA LEU A 26 9.70 0.93 8.80
C LEU A 26 10.83 1.87 9.23
N CYS A 27 11.13 1.95 10.53
CA CYS A 27 12.27 2.68 11.05
C CYS A 27 13.59 2.15 10.46
N ARG A 28 13.81 0.83 10.50
CA ARG A 28 15.00 0.19 9.91
C ARG A 28 15.12 0.44 8.42
N ALA A 29 14.03 0.31 7.65
CA ALA A 29 14.03 0.62 6.23
C ALA A 29 14.45 2.07 5.94
N ARG A 30 14.08 3.02 6.81
CA ARG A 30 14.61 4.38 6.72
C ARG A 30 16.08 4.47 7.11
N THR A 31 16.44 4.03 8.30
CA THR A 31 17.75 4.31 8.89
C THR A 31 18.89 3.50 8.26
N GLU A 32 18.60 2.28 7.84
CA GLU A 32 19.60 1.35 7.29
C GLU A 32 19.60 1.33 5.76
N LEU A 33 18.45 1.58 5.12
CA LEU A 33 18.28 1.46 3.66
C LEU A 33 17.94 2.78 2.96
N GLY A 34 17.79 3.89 3.69
CA GLY A 34 17.56 5.21 3.12
C GLY A 34 16.14 5.44 2.60
N ALA A 35 15.13 4.73 3.11
CA ALA A 35 13.74 4.96 2.70
C ALA A 35 13.23 6.33 3.20
N GLU A 36 13.16 7.30 2.29
CA GLU A 36 12.68 8.66 2.61
C GLU A 36 11.22 8.90 2.21
N ASP A 37 10.56 7.98 1.50
CA ASP A 37 9.20 8.18 1.01
C ASP A 37 8.36 6.89 1.10
N PRO A 38 7.01 6.98 1.02
CA PRO A 38 6.15 5.81 1.18
C PRO A 38 6.27 4.77 0.05
N ARG A 39 6.66 5.17 -1.16
CA ARG A 39 6.95 4.22 -2.26
C ARG A 39 8.19 3.41 -1.91
N THR A 40 9.24 4.05 -1.45
CA THR A 40 10.49 3.37 -1.07
C THR A 40 10.29 2.46 0.14
N LEU A 41 9.55 2.90 1.17
CA LEU A 41 9.15 2.02 2.28
C LEU A 41 8.34 0.81 1.79
N LYS A 42 7.36 1.02 0.90
CA LYS A 42 6.59 -0.06 0.27
C LYS A 42 7.51 -1.07 -0.42
N LEU A 43 8.50 -0.62 -1.19
CA LEU A 43 9.41 -1.52 -1.90
C LEU A 43 10.33 -2.32 -0.96
N LEU A 44 10.83 -1.69 0.11
CA LEU A 44 11.84 -2.30 0.98
C LEU A 44 11.24 -3.13 2.12
N ALA A 45 10.17 -2.64 2.74
CA ALA A 45 9.53 -3.29 3.89
C ALA A 45 8.19 -3.95 3.52
N ARG A 46 7.75 -3.85 2.26
CA ARG A 46 6.49 -4.43 1.74
C ARG A 46 5.15 -3.95 2.31
N PRO A 47 5.01 -2.84 3.08
CA PRO A 47 3.68 -2.41 3.51
C PRO A 47 2.76 -2.15 2.31
N GLY A 48 1.53 -2.64 2.41
CA GLY A 48 0.51 -2.47 1.38
C GLY A 48 0.63 -3.40 0.18
N MET A 49 1.53 -4.40 0.20
CA MET A 49 1.64 -5.42 -0.86
C MET A 49 0.79 -6.67 -0.63
N GLY A 50 0.27 -6.89 0.58
CA GLY A 50 -0.56 -8.05 0.89
C GLY A 50 -2.01 -7.93 0.39
N TRP A 51 -2.87 -8.88 0.75
CA TRP A 51 -4.26 -8.99 0.25
C TRP A 51 -5.09 -7.69 0.32
N CYS A 52 -4.90 -6.89 1.37
CA CYS A 52 -5.62 -5.63 1.51
C CYS A 52 -5.15 -4.52 0.56
N GLN A 53 -4.03 -4.69 -0.16
CA GLN A 53 -3.48 -3.74 -1.14
C GLN A 53 -3.45 -2.29 -0.61
N GLY A 54 -2.93 -2.14 0.61
CA GLY A 54 -2.77 -0.84 1.27
C GLY A 54 -4.06 -0.19 1.79
N ARG A 55 -5.24 -0.81 1.66
CA ARG A 55 -6.52 -0.22 2.13
C ARG A 55 -6.51 0.08 3.63
N ILE A 56 -5.88 -0.77 4.43
CA ILE A 56 -5.85 -0.63 5.90
C ILE A 56 -4.64 0.17 6.36
N CYS A 57 -3.45 -0.17 5.87
CA CYS A 57 -2.20 0.42 6.36
C CYS A 57 -1.74 1.67 5.60
N GLY A 58 -2.28 1.96 4.41
CA GLY A 58 -1.71 2.97 3.51
C GLY A 58 -1.62 4.35 4.13
N PHE A 59 -2.70 4.80 4.79
CA PHE A 59 -2.71 6.09 5.48
C PHE A 59 -1.74 6.11 6.67
N ALA A 60 -1.70 5.03 7.45
CA ALA A 60 -0.80 4.90 8.60
C ALA A 60 0.66 4.94 8.15
N VAL A 61 1.02 4.25 7.07
CA VAL A 61 2.39 4.23 6.52
C VAL A 61 2.77 5.61 6.03
N ALA A 62 1.91 6.30 5.26
CA ALA A 62 2.19 7.67 4.82
C ALA A 62 2.39 8.64 6.01
N ALA A 63 1.56 8.54 7.05
CA ALA A 63 1.70 9.34 8.27
C ALA A 63 2.97 9.01 9.06
N VAL A 64 3.37 7.73 9.11
CA VAL A 64 4.63 7.29 9.71
C VAL A 64 5.82 7.85 8.92
N THR A 65 5.81 7.78 7.59
CA THR A 65 6.87 8.36 6.76
C THR A 65 7.03 9.85 6.99
N ALA A 66 5.92 10.58 6.99
CA ALA A 66 5.87 12.01 7.30
C ALA A 66 6.52 12.30 8.66
N SER A 67 6.11 11.56 9.70
CA SER A 67 6.69 11.67 11.04
C SER A 67 8.18 11.36 11.08
N LEU A 68 8.64 10.32 10.38
CA LEU A 68 10.04 9.94 10.36
C LEU A 68 10.89 10.99 9.64
N THR A 69 10.41 11.50 8.51
CA THR A 69 11.18 12.42 7.65
C THR A 69 11.03 13.90 8.02
N GLY A 70 10.13 14.23 8.96
CA GLY A 70 9.84 15.62 9.32
C GLY A 70 9.12 16.40 8.21
N ARG A 71 8.46 15.69 7.28
CA ARG A 71 7.72 16.28 6.15
C ARG A 71 6.21 16.07 6.32
N PRO A 72 5.35 16.95 5.79
CA PRO A 72 3.91 16.76 5.91
C PRO A 72 3.42 15.61 5.03
N ALA A 73 2.52 14.77 5.57
CA ALA A 73 1.84 13.75 4.78
C ALA A 73 0.94 14.41 3.72
N THR A 74 1.17 14.11 2.44
CA THR A 74 0.36 14.63 1.33
C THR A 74 -0.48 13.55 0.66
N ALA A 75 -1.48 13.96 -0.14
CA ALA A 75 -2.22 13.02 -0.97
C ALA A 75 -1.33 12.28 -1.98
N GLU A 76 -0.28 12.95 -2.47
CA GLU A 76 0.69 12.35 -3.40
C GLU A 76 1.54 11.29 -2.72
N GLU A 77 1.97 11.54 -1.48
CA GLU A 77 2.68 10.56 -0.66
C GLU A 77 1.83 9.31 -0.36
N LEU A 78 0.50 9.44 -0.33
CA LEU A 78 -0.39 8.29 -0.14
C LEU A 78 -0.59 7.46 -1.42
N ARG A 79 -0.42 8.04 -2.62
CA ARG A 79 -0.70 7.35 -3.90
C ARG A 79 -0.02 5.99 -4.05
N PRO A 80 1.27 5.79 -3.71
CA PRO A 80 1.94 4.49 -3.87
C PRO A 80 1.26 3.35 -3.09
N LEU A 81 0.51 3.68 -2.04
CA LEU A 81 -0.19 2.73 -1.17
C LEU A 81 -1.70 2.66 -1.46
N SER A 82 -2.26 3.63 -2.19
CA SER A 82 -3.70 3.70 -2.46
C SER A 82 -4.07 3.46 -3.93
N ALA A 83 -3.14 3.62 -4.86
CA ALA A 83 -3.34 3.32 -6.28
C ALA A 83 -3.54 1.82 -6.48
N ARG A 84 -4.69 1.46 -7.06
CA ARG A 84 -5.10 0.08 -7.31
C ARG A 84 -5.75 0.00 -8.68
N PRO A 85 -5.18 -0.74 -9.64
CA PRO A 85 -5.80 -0.97 -10.94
C PRO A 85 -7.13 -1.71 -10.82
N PHE A 86 -7.22 -2.64 -9.86
CA PHE A 86 -8.40 -3.47 -9.63
C PHE A 86 -8.98 -3.23 -8.23
N ALA A 87 -10.31 -3.17 -8.13
CA ALA A 87 -11.01 -2.98 -6.86
C ALA A 87 -10.80 -4.16 -5.90
N ALA A 88 -10.67 -5.37 -6.45
CA ALA A 88 -10.39 -6.62 -5.76
C ALA A 88 -9.42 -7.49 -6.58
N PRO A 89 -8.77 -8.49 -5.97
CA PRO A 89 -8.03 -9.49 -6.73
C PRO A 89 -8.95 -10.19 -7.73
N VAL A 90 -8.51 -10.25 -8.98
CA VAL A 90 -9.14 -10.99 -10.08
C VAL A 90 -8.12 -12.00 -10.60
N THR A 91 -8.60 -13.13 -11.08
CA THR A 91 -7.74 -14.14 -11.71
C THR A 91 -7.29 -13.68 -13.09
N LEU A 92 -6.18 -14.23 -13.58
CA LEU A 92 -5.75 -13.97 -14.95
C LEU A 92 -6.73 -14.54 -15.99
N GLY A 93 -7.48 -15.60 -15.65
CA GLY A 93 -8.51 -16.16 -16.52
C GLY A 93 -9.68 -15.20 -16.73
N GLU A 94 -10.25 -14.66 -15.64
CA GLU A 94 -11.32 -13.65 -15.71
C GLU A 94 -10.90 -12.41 -16.51
N LEU A 95 -9.62 -12.00 -16.42
CA LEU A 95 -9.11 -10.89 -17.22
C LEU A 95 -8.95 -11.24 -18.70
N ALA A 96 -8.58 -12.48 -19.03
CA ALA A 96 -8.41 -12.93 -20.41
C ALA A 96 -9.76 -13.04 -21.14
N GLU A 97 -10.81 -13.46 -20.45
CA GLU A 97 -12.18 -13.53 -20.99
C GLU A 97 -12.75 -12.17 -21.41
N LEU A 98 -12.24 -11.05 -20.87
CA LEU A 98 -12.66 -9.70 -21.26
C LEU A 98 -12.07 -9.22 -22.60
N ASP A 99 -11.01 -9.88 -23.10
CA ASP A 99 -10.33 -9.51 -24.35
C ASP A 99 -10.89 -10.28 -25.56
N GLU A 100 -11.75 -11.28 -25.32
CA GLU A 100 -12.47 -11.97 -26.39
C GLU A 100 -13.57 -11.02 -26.91
N PRO A 101 -13.63 -10.75 -28.23
CA PRO A 101 -14.77 -10.03 -28.79
C PRO A 101 -16.02 -10.83 -28.45
N ALA A 102 -17.07 -10.14 -27.99
CA ALA A 102 -18.38 -10.77 -27.83
C ALA A 102 -18.71 -11.44 -29.17
N ASP A 103 -18.72 -12.77 -29.19
CA ASP A 103 -19.14 -13.54 -30.36
C ASP A 103 -20.51 -13.00 -30.76
N ASP A 104 -20.62 -12.49 -31.99
CA ASP A 104 -21.83 -11.89 -32.55
C ASP A 104 -22.92 -12.97 -32.63
N ALA A 105 -23.54 -13.26 -31.49
CA ALA A 105 -24.67 -14.16 -31.37
C ALA A 105 -25.97 -13.40 -31.74
N ASP A 106 -26.02 -12.89 -32.97
CA ASP A 106 -27.23 -12.44 -33.65
C ASP A 106 -27.10 -12.76 -35.15
N GLU A 107 -26.79 -14.02 -35.48
CA GLU A 107 -27.09 -14.59 -36.80
C GLU A 107 -28.10 -15.73 -36.61
N GLU A 108 -29.39 -15.38 -36.57
CA GLU A 108 -30.48 -16.31 -36.87
C GLU A 108 -31.10 -15.99 -38.25
N PRO A 109 -31.51 -17.02 -39.02
CA PRO A 109 -31.72 -16.98 -40.47
C PRO A 109 -32.99 -16.27 -40.97
#